data_AF-A0A093QXQ8-F1
#
_entry.id   AF-A0A093QXQ8-F1
#
_cell.length_a   1.000
_cell.length_b   1.000
_cell.length_c   1.000
_cell.angle_alpha   90.00
_cell.angle_beta   90.00
_cell.angle_gamma   90.00
#
_symmetry.space_group_name_H-M   'P 1'
#
loop_
_entity.id
_entity.type
_entity.pdbx_description
1 polymer ?
#
loop_
_entity_poly.entity_id
_entity_poly.type
_entity_poly.pdbx_seq_one_letter_code
_entity_poly.pdbx_strand_id
1 'polypeptide(L)'
;TWKWVVGPMFLYLCERLVRFWRSQQKVVITKVVIHPFKTIELQMMKKGFRMEVGQYIFVKCPAVSKLEWHPFTLTSAPEEDYFSIHVRIVGDWTEGLFNACGCDKQEFQEAWKLPKIAVDGPFGTASEDVFSYETVMLVGAGIGVTPFASVLKSVWYKYCHDATNLKLKKIYFYWLCRDTHAFEWFADLLQSLEAQMQERNNADFLSYNIYLTGWDETQ
;
A
#
# COMPACT_ATOMS: atom_id res chain seq x y z
N THR A 1 -34.82 3.78 -27.01
CA THR A 1 -34.58 4.06 -25.58
C THR A 1 -34.04 2.84 -24.82
N TRP A 2 -34.68 1.67 -24.88
CA TRP A 2 -34.23 0.45 -24.19
C TRP A 2 -32.80 -0.02 -24.54
N LYS A 3 -32.35 0.17 -25.79
CA LYS A 3 -31.01 -0.18 -26.26
C LYS A 3 -29.88 0.51 -25.47
N TRP A 4 -30.12 1.73 -25.02
CA TRP A 4 -29.17 2.52 -24.22
C TRP A 4 -29.11 2.10 -22.75
N VAL A 5 -30.06 1.27 -22.30
CA VAL A 5 -30.10 0.73 -20.93
C VAL A 5 -29.57 -0.70 -20.91
N VAL A 6 -29.97 -1.53 -21.88
CA VAL A 6 -29.62 -2.95 -21.91
C VAL A 6 -28.13 -3.18 -22.11
N GLY A 7 -27.46 -2.41 -22.99
CA GLY A 7 -26.02 -2.52 -23.22
C GLY A 7 -25.20 -2.26 -21.94
N PRO A 8 -25.32 -1.08 -21.31
CA PRO A 8 -24.63 -0.78 -20.05
C PRO A 8 -25.01 -1.72 -18.90
N MET A 9 -26.28 -2.14 -18.80
CA MET A 9 -26.72 -3.08 -17.78
C MET A 9 -26.07 -4.46 -17.94
N PHE A 10 -25.96 -4.96 -19.18
CA PHE A 10 -25.27 -6.22 -19.45
C PHE A 10 -23.78 -6.12 -19.11
N LEU A 11 -23.09 -5.05 -19.54
CA LEU A 11 -21.69 -4.81 -19.19
C LEU A 11 -21.48 -4.74 -17.68
N TYR A 12 -22.36 -4.07 -16.95
CA TYR A 12 -22.33 -4.01 -15.48
C TYR A 12 -22.51 -5.39 -14.84
N LEU A 13 -23.47 -6.20 -15.31
CA LEU A 13 -23.66 -7.56 -14.80
C LEU A 13 -22.44 -8.43 -15.06
N CYS A 14 -21.84 -8.35 -16.25
CA CYS A 14 -20.59 -9.04 -16.55
C CYS A 14 -19.45 -8.60 -15.63
N GLU A 15 -19.26 -7.30 -15.41
CA GLU A 15 -18.26 -6.77 -14.49
C GLU A 15 -18.48 -7.32 -13.06
N ARG A 16 -19.72 -7.29 -12.57
CA ARG A 16 -20.07 -7.79 -11.23
C ARG A 16 -19.82 -9.29 -11.09
N LEU A 17 -20.13 -10.09 -12.10
CA LEU A 17 -19.86 -11.53 -12.11
C LEU A 17 -18.35 -11.82 -12.10
N VAL A 18 -17.58 -11.11 -12.92
CA VAL A 18 -16.12 -11.24 -12.94
C VAL A 18 -15.52 -10.84 -11.59
N ARG A 19 -15.99 -9.74 -10.98
CA ARG A 19 -15.56 -9.32 -9.63
C ARG A 19 -15.94 -10.35 -8.57
N PHE A 20 -17.14 -10.92 -8.64
CA PHE A 20 -17.59 -11.96 -7.71
C PHE A 20 -16.74 -13.23 -7.80
N TRP A 21 -16.32 -13.61 -9.01
CA TRP A 21 -15.46 -14.76 -9.22
C TRP A 21 -14.03 -14.52 -8.69
N ARG A 22 -13.43 -13.36 -8.98
CA ARG A 22 -12.12 -12.97 -8.45
C ARG A 22 -12.12 -12.81 -6.92
N SER A 23 -13.23 -12.32 -6.36
CA SER A 23 -13.49 -12.17 -4.92
C SER A 23 -13.43 -13.48 -4.12
N GLN A 24 -13.40 -14.65 -4.74
CA GLN A 24 -13.34 -15.94 -4.04
C GLN A 24 -11.95 -16.24 -3.44
N GLN A 25 -10.95 -15.38 -3.68
CA GLN A 25 -9.65 -15.50 -3.02
C GLN A 25 -9.79 -15.34 -1.51
N LYS A 26 -9.54 -16.42 -0.77
CA LYS A 26 -9.58 -16.41 0.70
C LYS A 26 -8.31 -15.76 1.24
N VAL A 27 -8.45 -14.56 1.79
CA VAL A 27 -7.37 -13.83 2.46
C VAL A 27 -7.60 -13.85 3.97
N VAL A 28 -6.54 -14.07 4.73
CA VAL A 28 -6.56 -14.09 6.20
C VAL A 28 -5.68 -12.95 6.69
N ILE A 29 -6.22 -12.09 7.55
CA ILE A 29 -5.46 -11.05 8.23
C ILE A 29 -4.58 -11.73 9.28
N THR A 30 -3.29 -11.48 9.22
CA THR A 30 -2.31 -12.02 10.17
C THR A 30 -2.06 -11.05 11.30
N LYS A 31 -1.96 -9.76 10.99
CA LYS A 31 -1.62 -8.72 11.95
C LYS A 31 -2.28 -7.39 11.56
N VAL A 32 -2.70 -6.64 12.57
CA VAL A 32 -3.14 -5.25 12.44
C VAL A 32 -2.18 -4.39 13.27
N VAL A 33 -1.58 -3.38 12.64
CA VAL A 33 -0.70 -2.42 13.32
C VAL A 33 -1.37 -1.06 13.27
N ILE A 34 -1.47 -0.39 14.41
CA ILE A 34 -2.01 0.96 14.50
C ILE A 34 -0.82 1.92 14.44
N HIS A 35 -0.90 2.86 13.50
CA HIS A 35 0.05 3.93 13.35
C HIS A 35 -0.54 5.24 13.90
N PRO A 36 0.31 6.20 14.29
CA PRO A 36 -0.13 7.55 14.62
C PRO A 36 -1.01 8.16 13.52
N PHE A 37 -1.83 9.16 13.88
CA PHE A 37 -2.63 9.96 12.93
C PHE A 37 -3.67 9.16 12.15
N LYS A 38 -4.38 8.26 12.84
CA LYS A 38 -5.54 7.54 12.31
C LYS A 38 -5.21 6.74 11.06
N THR A 39 -4.08 6.03 11.09
CA THR A 39 -3.69 5.11 10.01
C THR A 39 -3.52 3.71 10.59
N ILE A 40 -4.01 2.70 9.87
CA ILE A 40 -3.78 1.29 10.23
C ILE A 40 -3.06 0.58 9.09
N GLU A 41 -2.17 -0.33 9.46
CA GLU A 41 -1.58 -1.30 8.55
C GLU A 41 -2.28 -2.65 8.74
N LEU A 42 -2.80 -3.19 7.65
CA LEU A 42 -3.38 -4.53 7.61
C LEU A 42 -2.41 -5.46 6.91
N GLN A 43 -1.86 -6.43 7.63
CA GLN A 43 -1.01 -7.47 7.08
C GLN A 43 -1.83 -8.73 6.82
N MET A 44 -1.66 -9.28 5.62
CA MET A 44 -2.46 -10.38 5.11
C MET A 44 -1.56 -11.49 4.57
N MET A 45 -2.00 -12.73 4.73
CA MET A 45 -1.22 -13.89 4.31
C MET A 45 -1.21 -14.05 2.80
N LYS A 46 -0.01 -14.17 2.23
CA LYS A 46 0.23 -14.33 0.79
C LYS A 46 0.08 -15.80 0.34
N LYS A 47 -1.14 -16.35 0.38
CA LYS A 47 -1.41 -17.72 -0.09
C LYS A 47 -1.57 -17.79 -1.61
N GLY A 48 -0.46 -17.87 -2.34
CA GLY A 48 -0.47 -17.94 -3.81
C GLY A 48 -0.80 -16.60 -4.50
N PHE A 49 -0.93 -15.53 -3.73
CA PHE A 49 -1.08 -14.17 -4.24
C PHE A 49 0.27 -13.66 -4.73
N ARG A 50 0.35 -13.29 -6.01
CA ARG A 50 1.54 -12.67 -6.60
C ARG A 50 1.24 -11.20 -6.81
N MET A 51 2.16 -10.34 -6.42
CA MET A 51 2.07 -8.89 -6.58
C MET A 51 3.40 -8.35 -7.05
N GLU A 52 3.35 -7.25 -7.78
CA GLU A 52 4.50 -6.44 -8.16
C GLU A 52 4.51 -5.12 -7.37
N VAL A 53 5.64 -4.41 -7.42
CA VAL A 53 5.83 -3.16 -6.68
C VAL A 53 4.83 -2.09 -7.11
N GLY A 54 4.29 -1.37 -6.12
CA GLY A 54 3.39 -0.25 -6.37
C GLY A 54 2.02 -0.62 -6.94
N GLN A 55 1.68 -1.91 -7.04
CA GLN A 55 0.34 -2.37 -7.40
C GLN A 55 -0.66 -2.06 -6.30
N TYR A 56 -1.95 -2.09 -6.64
CA TYR A 56 -3.04 -1.89 -5.68
C TYR A 56 -4.05 -3.04 -5.74
N ILE A 57 -4.85 -3.15 -4.69
CA ILE A 57 -5.90 -4.16 -4.56
C ILE A 57 -7.21 -3.49 -4.18
N PHE A 58 -8.33 -4.13 -4.50
CA PHE A 58 -9.62 -3.78 -3.94
C PHE A 58 -9.91 -4.66 -2.73
N VAL A 59 -10.35 -4.02 -1.66
CA VAL A 59 -10.64 -4.66 -0.38
C VAL A 59 -12.11 -4.52 -0.06
N LYS A 60 -12.72 -5.63 0.36
CA LYS A 60 -14.09 -5.68 0.88
C LYS A 60 -14.08 -6.31 2.26
N CYS A 61 -14.73 -5.64 3.20
CA CYS A 61 -14.97 -6.14 4.55
C CYS A 61 -16.47 -6.36 4.76
N PRO A 62 -16.99 -7.59 4.67
CA PRO A 62 -18.41 -7.89 4.84
C PRO A 62 -19.00 -7.52 6.21
N ALA A 63 -18.14 -7.32 7.23
CA ALA A 63 -18.55 -6.83 8.54
C ALA A 63 -18.93 -5.34 8.52
N VAL A 64 -18.38 -4.57 7.58
CA VAL A 64 -18.68 -3.14 7.40
C VAL A 64 -19.72 -2.96 6.30
N SER A 65 -19.45 -3.48 5.10
CA SER A 65 -20.35 -3.40 3.95
C SER A 65 -20.24 -4.66 3.09
N LYS A 66 -21.40 -5.21 2.69
CA LYS A 66 -21.47 -6.47 1.92
C LYS A 66 -21.11 -6.29 0.44
N LEU A 67 -21.21 -5.07 -0.08
CA LEU A 67 -21.15 -4.78 -1.52
C LEU A 67 -20.05 -3.80 -1.93
N GLU A 68 -19.52 -3.03 -0.98
CA GLU A 68 -18.49 -2.03 -1.26
C GLU A 68 -17.10 -2.64 -1.38
N TRP A 69 -16.33 -2.05 -2.29
CA TRP A 69 -14.95 -2.40 -2.57
C TRP A 69 -14.15 -1.11 -2.63
N HIS A 70 -13.09 -1.03 -1.83
CA HIS A 70 -12.26 0.17 -1.72
C HIS A 70 -10.83 -0.14 -2.18
N PRO A 71 -10.23 0.69 -3.06
CA PRO A 71 -8.90 0.47 -3.56
C PRO A 71 -7.83 0.91 -2.55
N PHE A 72 -6.81 0.08 -2.35
CA PHE A 72 -5.65 0.40 -1.53
C PHE A 72 -4.37 -0.09 -2.18
N THR A 73 -3.36 0.78 -2.18
CA THR A 73 -2.03 0.45 -2.67
C THR A 73 -1.32 -0.52 -1.73
N LEU A 74 -0.66 -1.51 -2.31
CA LEU A 74 0.19 -2.43 -1.57
C LEU A 74 1.46 -1.69 -1.15
N THR A 75 1.71 -1.70 0.15
CA THR A 75 2.89 -1.04 0.77
C THR A 75 4.02 -2.02 1.08
N SER A 76 3.69 -3.30 1.15
CA SER A 76 4.65 -4.41 1.27
C SER A 76 5.42 -4.65 -0.03
N ALA A 77 6.61 -5.21 0.08
CA ALA A 77 7.43 -5.61 -1.08
C ALA A 77 7.02 -7.00 -1.61
N PRO A 78 7.12 -7.26 -2.92
CA PRO A 78 6.92 -8.60 -3.49
C PRO A 78 7.77 -9.70 -2.87
N GLU A 79 8.89 -9.36 -2.24
CA GLU A 79 9.81 -10.29 -1.59
C GLU A 79 9.36 -10.68 -0.16
N GLU A 80 8.40 -9.97 0.44
CA GLU A 80 7.85 -10.29 1.76
C GLU A 80 6.85 -11.48 1.70
N ASP A 81 6.79 -12.26 2.78
CA ASP A 81 5.90 -13.44 2.95
C ASP A 81 4.43 -13.08 3.18
N TYR A 82 4.17 -11.80 3.42
CA TYR A 82 2.85 -11.21 3.59
C TYR A 82 2.68 -10.07 2.59
N PHE A 83 1.43 -9.66 2.39
CA PHE A 83 1.17 -8.39 1.73
C PHE A 83 0.42 -7.48 2.70
N SER A 84 0.71 -6.18 2.63
CA SER A 84 0.10 -5.19 3.52
C SER A 84 -0.38 -3.96 2.78
N ILE A 85 -1.39 -3.34 3.39
CA ILE A 85 -1.94 -2.06 2.97
C ILE A 85 -1.95 -1.10 4.15
N HIS A 86 -1.72 0.18 3.88
CA HIS A 86 -1.90 1.26 4.85
C HIS A 86 -3.20 2.00 4.54
N VAL A 87 -4.11 2.01 5.51
CA VAL A 87 -5.43 2.62 5.40
C VAL A 87 -5.49 3.83 6.33
N ARG A 88 -5.59 5.02 5.75
CA ARG A 88 -5.88 6.24 6.50
C ARG A 88 -7.40 6.32 6.75
N ILE A 89 -7.79 6.61 7.99
CA ILE A 89 -9.19 6.71 8.39
C ILE A 89 -9.69 8.13 8.07
N VAL A 90 -10.49 8.23 7.02
CA VAL A 90 -11.00 9.51 6.49
C VAL A 90 -12.50 9.51 6.20
N GLY A 91 -13.13 8.33 6.13
CA GLY A 91 -14.55 8.17 5.83
C GLY A 91 -15.20 7.05 6.61
N ASP A 92 -16.52 6.94 6.43
CA ASP A 92 -17.42 5.98 7.09
C ASP A 92 -16.95 4.53 6.95
N TRP A 93 -16.57 4.10 5.74
CA TRP A 93 -16.12 2.73 5.52
C TRP A 93 -14.78 2.46 6.21
N THR A 94 -13.83 3.40 6.15
CA THR A 94 -12.52 3.25 6.80
C THR A 94 -12.62 3.28 8.32
N GLU A 95 -13.56 4.04 8.87
CA GLU A 95 -13.84 4.07 10.31
C GLU A 95 -14.54 2.78 10.75
N GLY A 96 -15.50 2.28 9.96
CA GLY A 96 -16.09 0.97 10.16
C GLY A 96 -15.05 -0.16 10.15
N LEU A 97 -14.06 -0.09 9.24
CA LEU A 97 -12.97 -1.06 9.18
C LEU A 97 -12.09 -0.99 10.42
N PHE A 98 -11.73 0.22 10.87
CA PHE A 98 -10.97 0.44 12.10
C PHE A 98 -11.66 -0.18 13.33
N ASN A 99 -12.96 0.07 13.47
CA ASN A 99 -13.76 -0.45 14.57
C ASN A 99 -13.93 -1.97 14.48
N ALA A 100 -14.13 -2.50 13.26
CA ALA A 100 -14.27 -3.94 13.02
C ALA A 100 -12.98 -4.72 13.32
N CYS A 101 -11.81 -4.12 13.08
CA CYS A 101 -10.51 -4.67 13.48
C CYS A 101 -10.26 -4.58 14.99
N GLY A 102 -11.16 -3.96 15.76
CA GLY A 102 -11.05 -3.83 17.21
C GLY A 102 -10.00 -2.82 17.65
N CYS A 103 -9.58 -1.91 16.77
CA CYS A 103 -8.49 -0.96 17.05
C CYS A 103 -8.85 0.11 18.11
N ASP A 104 -10.12 0.31 18.40
CA ASP A 104 -10.61 1.15 19.52
C ASP A 104 -10.40 0.50 20.90
N LYS A 105 -10.22 -0.82 20.93
CA LYS A 105 -10.05 -1.57 22.18
C LYS A 105 -8.55 -1.78 22.36
N GLN A 106 -7.98 -1.36 23.49
CA GLN A 106 -6.56 -1.55 23.84
C GLN A 106 -6.13 -3.03 24.02
N GLU A 107 -6.92 -3.99 23.55
CA GLU A 107 -6.65 -5.42 23.65
C GLU A 107 -6.10 -5.96 22.33
N PHE A 108 -5.03 -6.75 22.42
CA PHE A 108 -4.52 -7.49 21.27
C PHE A 108 -5.58 -8.51 20.80
N GLN A 109 -6.12 -8.29 19.61
CA GLN A 109 -7.07 -9.20 18.99
C GLN A 109 -6.33 -10.37 18.34
N GLU A 110 -6.62 -11.58 18.80
CA GLU A 110 -6.15 -12.81 18.14
C GLU A 110 -6.65 -12.87 16.69
N ALA A 111 -5.84 -13.42 15.78
CA ALA A 111 -6.12 -13.41 14.34
C ALA A 111 -7.50 -14.01 13.95
N TRP A 112 -8.06 -14.91 14.76
CA TRP A 112 -9.40 -15.48 14.53
C TRP A 112 -10.57 -14.57 14.89
N LYS A 113 -10.35 -13.50 15.68
CA LYS A 113 -11.37 -12.50 16.02
C LYS A 113 -11.46 -11.38 14.98
N LEU A 114 -10.42 -11.24 14.15
CA LEU A 114 -10.36 -10.24 13.09
C LEU A 114 -11.43 -10.51 12.02
N PRO A 115 -11.95 -9.45 11.38
CA PRO A 115 -12.97 -9.58 10.36
C PRO A 115 -12.41 -10.31 9.13
N LYS A 116 -13.28 -11.09 8.48
CA LYS A 116 -12.94 -11.69 7.19
C LYS A 116 -12.88 -10.60 6.13
N ILE A 117 -11.81 -10.60 5.34
CA ILE A 117 -11.64 -9.67 4.22
C ILE A 117 -11.62 -10.45 2.91
N ALA A 118 -12.27 -9.90 1.89
CA ALA A 118 -12.13 -10.35 0.51
C ALA A 118 -11.24 -9.36 -0.25
N VAL A 119 -10.37 -9.88 -1.10
CA VAL A 119 -9.42 -9.10 -1.91
C VAL A 119 -9.65 -9.42 -3.38
N ASP A 120 -9.61 -8.38 -4.22
CA ASP A 120 -9.59 -8.47 -5.67
C ASP A 120 -8.34 -7.76 -6.19
N GLY A 121 -7.61 -8.39 -7.11
CA GLY A 121 -6.32 -7.90 -7.62
C GLY A 121 -5.24 -9.00 -7.69
N PRO A 122 -3.96 -8.60 -7.84
CA PRO A 122 -3.50 -7.21 -7.88
C PRO A 122 -3.86 -6.50 -9.20
N PHE A 123 -3.83 -5.17 -9.16
CA PHE A 123 -4.00 -4.32 -10.33
C PHE A 123 -2.71 -3.54 -10.60
N GLY A 124 -2.25 -3.63 -11.85
CA GLY A 124 -0.98 -3.08 -12.30
C GLY A 124 -0.89 -1.57 -12.23
N THR A 125 0.32 -1.06 -12.04
CA THR A 125 0.62 0.38 -12.11
C THR A 125 1.88 0.64 -12.93
N ALA A 126 2.03 1.87 -13.42
CA ALA A 126 3.23 2.28 -14.16
C ALA A 126 4.53 2.24 -13.31
N SER A 127 4.40 2.10 -11.99
CA SER A 127 5.55 2.03 -11.06
C SER A 127 6.31 0.71 -11.12
N GLU A 128 5.82 -0.29 -11.87
CA GLU A 128 6.49 -1.58 -12.06
C GLU A 128 7.81 -1.45 -12.84
N ASP A 129 7.88 -0.46 -13.75
CA ASP A 129 9.03 -0.25 -14.63
C ASP A 129 10.24 0.43 -13.96
N VAL A 130 10.16 0.75 -12.67
CA VAL A 130 11.23 1.46 -11.93
C VAL A 130 12.59 0.75 -12.05
N PHE A 131 12.60 -0.58 -12.11
CA PHE A 131 13.83 -1.37 -12.25
C PHE A 131 14.43 -1.38 -13.67
N SER A 132 13.69 -0.86 -14.66
CA SER A 132 14.13 -0.80 -16.06
C SER A 132 15.03 0.40 -16.36
N TYR A 133 15.16 1.34 -15.41
CA TYR A 133 15.92 2.58 -15.56
C TYR A 133 17.14 2.61 -14.63
N GLU A 134 18.19 3.32 -15.04
CA GLU A 134 19.42 3.49 -14.25
C GLU A 134 19.25 4.53 -13.14
N THR A 135 18.53 5.59 -13.44
CA THR A 135 18.23 6.68 -12.50
C THR A 135 16.73 6.94 -12.52
N VAL A 136 16.11 6.99 -11.36
CA VAL A 136 14.67 7.26 -11.21
C VAL A 136 14.41 8.42 -10.28
N MET A 137 13.37 9.18 -10.60
CA MET A 137 12.87 10.26 -9.76
C MET A 137 11.44 9.91 -9.32
N LEU A 138 11.26 9.66 -8.04
CA LEU A 138 10.01 9.32 -7.40
C LEU A 138 9.46 10.57 -6.73
N VAL A 139 8.27 11.04 -7.16
CA VAL A 139 7.62 12.23 -6.59
C VAL A 139 6.29 11.81 -5.99
N GLY A 140 6.16 11.88 -4.67
CA GLY A 140 4.96 11.54 -3.92
C GLY A 140 4.36 12.74 -3.21
N ALA A 141 3.03 12.85 -3.19
CA ALA A 141 2.31 13.87 -2.43
C ALA A 141 1.30 13.24 -1.47
N GLY A 142 1.35 13.58 -0.18
CA GLY A 142 0.47 13.04 0.85
C GLY A 142 0.43 11.51 0.85
N ILE A 143 -0.79 10.93 0.79
CA ILE A 143 -0.99 9.46 0.74
C ILE A 143 -0.48 8.80 -0.55
N GLY A 144 -0.25 9.60 -1.60
CA GLY A 144 0.34 9.14 -2.86
C GLY A 144 1.77 8.63 -2.72
N VAL A 145 2.35 8.69 -1.52
CA VAL A 145 3.66 8.10 -1.19
C VAL A 145 3.62 6.58 -1.00
N THR A 146 2.44 6.04 -0.67
CA THR A 146 2.24 4.60 -0.39
C THR A 146 2.80 3.62 -1.44
N PRO A 147 2.65 3.80 -2.78
CA PRO A 147 3.27 2.88 -3.74
C PRO A 147 4.79 2.88 -3.65
N PHE A 148 5.41 4.00 -3.29
CA PHE A 148 6.86 4.10 -3.20
C PHE A 148 7.41 3.34 -1.99
N ALA A 149 6.60 3.05 -0.97
CA ALA A 149 7.02 2.18 0.14
C ALA A 149 7.37 0.78 -0.38
N SER A 150 6.49 0.22 -1.20
CA SER A 150 6.68 -1.09 -1.82
C SER A 150 7.89 -1.09 -2.76
N VAL A 151 8.05 -0.04 -3.57
CA VAL A 151 9.20 0.13 -4.47
C VAL A 151 10.51 0.20 -3.69
N LEU A 152 10.62 1.08 -2.70
CA LEU A 152 11.84 1.29 -1.93
C LEU A 152 12.25 0.04 -1.14
N LYS A 153 11.28 -0.67 -0.54
CA LYS A 153 11.54 -1.96 0.11
C LYS A 153 12.03 -3.03 -0.88
N SER A 154 11.40 -3.17 -2.04
CA SER A 154 11.81 -4.15 -3.05
C SER A 154 13.20 -3.83 -3.62
N VAL A 155 13.51 -2.55 -3.84
CA VAL A 155 14.85 -2.09 -4.19
C VAL A 155 15.87 -2.57 -3.16
N TRP A 156 15.58 -2.42 -1.87
CA TRP A 156 16.46 -2.90 -0.81
C TRP A 156 16.63 -4.43 -0.82
N TYR A 157 15.54 -5.19 -0.96
CA TYR A 157 15.62 -6.65 -1.03
C TYR A 157 16.45 -7.12 -2.22
N LYS A 158 16.24 -6.54 -3.41
CA LYS A 158 17.01 -6.88 -4.60
C LYS A 158 18.48 -6.46 -4.46
N TYR A 159 18.75 -5.32 -3.83
CA TYR A 159 20.12 -4.90 -3.54
C TYR A 159 20.82 -5.86 -2.56
N CYS A 160 20.09 -6.40 -1.59
CA CYS A 160 20.63 -7.38 -0.66
C CYS A 160 20.95 -8.74 -1.31
N HIS A 161 20.10 -9.19 -2.25
CA HIS A 161 20.22 -10.51 -2.87
C HIS A 161 21.09 -10.53 -4.12
N ASP A 162 21.04 -9.50 -4.97
CA ASP A 162 21.75 -9.46 -6.26
C ASP A 162 22.13 -8.02 -6.66
N ALA A 163 23.00 -7.40 -5.86
CA ALA A 163 23.48 -6.03 -6.09
C ALA A 163 24.16 -5.84 -7.46
N THR A 164 24.76 -6.88 -8.03
CA THR A 164 25.56 -6.76 -9.27
C THR A 164 24.73 -6.70 -10.54
N ASN A 165 23.45 -7.08 -10.48
CA ASN A 165 22.58 -7.20 -11.66
C ASN A 165 21.49 -6.11 -11.73
N LEU A 166 21.44 -5.24 -10.72
CA LEU A 166 20.49 -4.13 -10.71
C LEU A 166 20.95 -3.03 -11.67
N LYS A 167 20.12 -2.76 -12.68
CA LYS A 167 20.31 -1.62 -13.59
C LYS A 167 20.16 -0.28 -12.86
N LEU A 168 19.27 -0.24 -11.86
CA LEU A 168 19.00 0.93 -11.04
C LEU A 168 20.19 1.26 -10.14
N LYS A 169 20.76 2.45 -10.31
CA LYS A 169 21.95 2.95 -9.59
C LYS A 169 21.67 4.15 -8.69
N LYS A 170 20.63 4.95 -9.00
CA LYS A 170 20.31 6.16 -8.25
C LYS A 170 18.81 6.40 -8.17
N ILE A 171 18.33 6.73 -6.97
CA ILE A 171 16.95 7.13 -6.71
C ILE A 171 16.95 8.54 -6.15
N TYR A 172 16.19 9.43 -6.78
CA TYR A 172 15.80 10.71 -6.22
C TYR A 172 14.37 10.62 -5.73
N PHE A 173 14.15 10.82 -4.45
CA PHE A 173 12.84 10.72 -3.83
C PHE A 173 12.40 12.10 -3.32
N TYR A 174 11.26 12.57 -3.80
CA TYR A 174 10.68 13.86 -3.43
C TYR A 174 9.34 13.60 -2.77
N TRP A 175 9.21 13.96 -1.51
CA TRP A 175 7.96 13.80 -0.78
C TRP A 175 7.40 15.14 -0.35
N LEU A 176 6.25 15.49 -0.91
CA LEU A 176 5.50 16.68 -0.57
C LEU A 176 4.41 16.30 0.42
N CYS A 177 4.45 16.85 1.63
CA CYS A 177 3.40 16.63 2.60
C CYS A 177 2.97 17.95 3.25
N ARG A 178 1.67 18.06 3.54
CA ARG A 178 1.15 19.21 4.30
C ARG A 178 1.26 19.00 5.81
N ASP A 179 1.25 17.75 6.25
CA ASP A 179 1.27 17.33 7.65
C ASP A 179 2.25 16.17 7.78
N THR A 180 3.36 16.38 8.50
CA THR A 180 4.42 15.38 8.66
C THR A 180 3.94 14.10 9.33
N HIS A 181 2.88 14.21 10.13
CA HIS A 181 2.51 13.13 11.02
C HIS A 181 1.68 12.02 10.39
N ALA A 182 1.03 12.30 9.24
CA ALA A 182 0.16 11.34 8.59
C ALA A 182 0.89 10.07 8.08
N PHE A 183 2.23 10.10 8.01
CA PHE A 183 3.04 8.99 7.50
C PHE A 183 4.40 8.89 8.22
N GLU A 184 4.44 9.05 9.55
CA GLU A 184 5.69 8.87 10.35
C GLU A 184 6.35 7.51 10.08
N TRP A 185 5.56 6.44 9.96
CA TRP A 185 6.05 5.10 9.60
C TRP A 185 6.88 5.08 8.30
N PHE A 186 6.58 6.00 7.36
CA PHE A 186 7.30 6.10 6.10
C PHE A 186 8.64 6.83 6.27
N ALA A 187 8.72 7.79 7.19
CA ALA A 187 9.99 8.41 7.56
C ALA A 187 10.94 7.39 8.20
N ASP A 188 10.42 6.52 9.09
CA ASP A 188 11.19 5.42 9.68
C ASP A 188 11.72 4.45 8.60
N LEU A 189 10.89 4.18 7.57
CA LEU A 189 11.31 3.38 6.42
C LEU A 189 12.46 4.05 5.65
N LEU A 190 12.39 5.36 5.39
CA LEU A 190 13.46 6.09 4.70
C LEU A 190 14.76 6.09 5.51
N GLN A 191 14.66 6.35 6.81
CA GLN A 191 15.81 6.40 7.71
C GLN A 191 16.49 5.02 7.83
N SER A 192 15.70 3.96 7.97
CA SER A 192 16.24 2.58 8.02
C SER A 192 16.92 2.19 6.72
N LEU A 193 16.33 2.55 5.57
CA LEU A 193 16.94 2.33 4.26
C LEU A 193 18.25 3.09 4.07
N GLU A 194 18.29 4.37 4.47
CA GLU A 194 19.49 5.20 4.39
C GLU A 194 20.63 4.61 5.23
N ALA A 195 20.36 4.27 6.50
CA ALA A 195 21.36 3.66 7.39
C ALA A 195 21.91 2.35 6.80
N GLN A 196 21.02 1.50 6.30
CA GLN A 196 21.36 0.23 5.67
C GLN A 196 22.19 0.38 4.39
N MET A 197 21.96 1.41 3.59
CA MET A 197 22.75 1.71 2.39
C MET A 197 24.12 2.31 2.73
N GLN A 198 24.19 3.13 3.78
CA GLN A 198 25.46 3.66 4.31
C GLN A 198 26.38 2.54 4.80
N GLU A 199 25.86 1.55 5.53
CA GLU A 199 26.62 0.38 5.99
C GLU A 199 27.28 -0.41 4.84
N ARG A 200 26.66 -0.39 3.66
CA ARG A 200 27.16 -1.05 2.43
C ARG A 200 28.00 -0.13 1.54
N ASN A 201 28.42 1.02 2.06
CA ASN A 201 29.27 2.00 1.38
C ASN A 201 28.64 2.56 0.08
N ASN A 202 27.31 2.63 0.02
CA ASN A 202 26.54 3.16 -1.12
C ASN A 202 25.55 4.23 -0.65
N ALA A 203 26.04 5.18 0.15
CA ALA A 203 25.25 6.29 0.69
C ALA A 203 24.61 7.13 -0.42
N ASP A 204 25.25 7.21 -1.59
CA ASP A 204 24.76 7.96 -2.73
C ASP A 204 23.64 7.23 -3.49
N PHE A 205 23.17 6.05 -3.10
CA PHE A 205 22.14 5.35 -3.86
C PHE A 205 20.75 6.01 -3.78
N LEU A 206 20.36 6.45 -2.59
CA LEU A 206 19.05 7.06 -2.32
C LEU A 206 19.25 8.50 -1.83
N SER A 207 18.76 9.47 -2.59
CA SER A 207 18.68 10.87 -2.16
C SER A 207 17.22 11.24 -1.97
N TYR A 208 16.80 11.54 -0.76
CA TYR A 208 15.43 11.97 -0.48
C TYR A 208 15.36 13.43 -0.04
N ASN A 209 14.29 14.11 -0.44
CA ASN A 209 13.99 15.48 -0.11
C ASN A 209 12.52 15.55 0.34
N ILE A 210 12.31 15.97 1.58
CA ILE A 210 10.97 16.10 2.18
C ILE A 210 10.59 17.59 2.19
N TYR A 211 9.46 17.91 1.57
CA TYR A 211 8.92 19.26 1.48
C TYR A 211 7.65 19.35 2.31
N LEU A 212 7.73 20.11 3.41
CA LEU A 212 6.57 20.44 4.23
C LEU A 212 5.89 21.68 3.67
N THR A 213 4.71 21.52 3.05
CA THR A 213 3.99 22.60 2.37
C THR A 213 2.93 23.28 3.25
N GLY A 214 2.72 22.79 4.48
CA GLY A 214 1.71 23.29 5.42
C GLY A 214 2.27 24.18 6.52
N TRP A 215 3.42 24.81 6.30
CA TRP A 215 4.04 25.66 7.32
C TRP A 215 3.24 26.97 7.44
N ASP A 216 2.38 27.06 8.46
CA ASP A 216 1.73 28.32 8.83
C ASP A 216 2.80 29.22 9.47
N GLU A 217 3.13 30.35 8.84
CA GLU A 217 4.03 31.39 9.34
C GLU A 217 3.48 32.16 10.57
N THR A 218 2.35 31.72 11.16
CA THR A 218 1.63 32.42 12.24
C THR A 218 1.66 31.69 13.59
N GLN A 219 2.67 30.87 13.87
CA GLN A 219 2.95 30.32 15.21
C GLN A 219 4.18 30.99 15.82
#